data_AF-A0A5K1BCJ1-F1
#
_entry.id   AF-A0A5K1BCJ1-F1
#
_cell.length_a   1.000
_cell.length_b   1.000
_cell.length_c   1.000
_cell.angle_alpha   90.00
_cell.angle_beta   90.00
_cell.angle_gamma   90.00
#
_symmetry.space_group_name_H-M   'P 1'
#
loop_
_entity.id
_entity.type
_entity.pdbx_description
1 polymer ?
#
loop_
_entity_poly.entity_id
_entity_poly.type
_entity_poly.pdbx_seq_one_letter_code
_entity_poly.pdbx_strand_id
1 'polypeptide(L)' 'MDPELEFDREVYPLGLLPNAGVVVGVTQRMSFSACTEFPCFEPTPQAQTILHCLLRHLLQ' A
#
# COMPACT_ATOMS: atom_id res chain seq x y z
N MET A 1 -21.20 -3.54 5.90
CA MET A 1 -20.27 -2.53 5.37
C MET A 1 -20.32 -2.63 3.87
N ASP A 2 -20.40 -1.50 3.19
CA ASP A 2 -20.38 -1.45 1.74
C ASP A 2 -18.97 -1.84 1.25
N PRO A 3 -18.79 -2.92 0.50
CA PRO A 3 -17.45 -3.37 0.08
C PRO A 3 -16.73 -2.34 -0.81
N GLU A 4 -17.45 -1.39 -1.42
CA GLU A 4 -16.87 -0.27 -2.19
C GLU A 4 -16.25 0.84 -1.31
N LEU A 5 -16.55 0.85 -0.01
CA LEU A 5 -15.96 1.77 0.98
C LEU A 5 -14.76 1.17 1.72
N GLU A 6 -14.35 -0.07 1.38
CA GLU A 6 -13.08 -0.60 1.87
C GLU A 6 -11.92 0.18 1.25
N PHE A 7 -10.95 0.56 2.08
CA PHE A 7 -9.73 1.17 1.58
C PHE A 7 -9.04 0.22 0.63
N ASP A 8 -8.58 0.79 -0.48
CA ASP A 8 -7.74 0.06 -1.42
C ASP A 8 -6.53 -0.49 -0.66
N ARG A 9 -6.37 -1.81 -0.74
CA ARG A 9 -5.25 -2.53 -0.11
C ARG A 9 -4.00 -2.46 -0.99
N GLU A 10 -4.09 -1.84 -2.15
CA GLU A 10 -2.95 -1.54 -3.00
C GLU A 10 -1.92 -0.70 -2.25
N VAL A 11 -0.65 -1.01 -2.50
CA VAL A 11 0.47 -0.24 -1.98
C VAL A 11 0.62 0.99 -2.84
N TYR A 12 0.35 2.16 -2.27
CA TYR A 12 0.60 3.41 -2.97
C TYR A 12 2.12 3.65 -3.05
N PRO A 13 2.71 3.67 -4.25
CA PRO A 13 4.17 3.73 -4.40
C PRO A 13 4.68 5.12 -3.99
N LEU A 14 5.69 5.14 -3.11
CA LEU A 14 6.36 6.37 -2.69
C LEU A 14 7.74 6.51 -3.33
N GLY A 15 8.43 5.40 -3.58
CA GLY A 15 9.76 5.42 -4.17
C GLY A 15 10.31 4.04 -4.49
N LEU A 16 11.51 4.03 -5.06
CA LEU A 16 12.24 2.82 -5.40
C LEU A 16 13.48 2.72 -4.53
N LEU A 17 13.78 1.52 -4.04
CA LEU A 17 15.07 1.16 -3.47
C LEU A 17 15.87 0.38 -4.53
N PRO A 18 16.75 1.06 -5.31
CA PRO A 18 17.36 0.46 -6.50
C PRO A 18 18.23 -0.75 -6.17
N ASN A 19 18.95 -0.68 -5.04
CA ASN A 19 19.88 -1.72 -4.61
C ASN A 19 19.18 -3.05 -4.26
N ALA A 20 17.87 -3.03 -4.04
CA ALA A 20 17.08 -4.21 -3.69
C ALA A 20 16.00 -4.54 -4.74
N GLY A 21 15.80 -3.71 -5.77
CA GLY A 21 14.72 -3.90 -6.74
C GLY A 21 13.32 -3.89 -6.10
N VAL A 22 13.13 -3.04 -5.09
CA VAL A 22 11.91 -2.97 -4.28
C VAL A 22 11.23 -1.63 -4.48
N VAL A 23 9.91 -1.66 -4.68
CA VAL A 23 9.04 -0.49 -4.54
C VAL A 23 8.73 -0.33 -3.06
N VAL A 24 9.07 0.84 -2.52
CA VAL A 24 8.66 1.25 -1.19
C VAL A 24 7.39 2.06 -1.34
N GLY A 25 6.36 1.68 -0.61
CA GLY A 25 5.08 2.38 -0.61
C GLY A 25 4.42 2.35 0.75
N VAL A 26 3.20 2.84 0.79
CA VAL A 26 2.35 2.82 1.97
C VAL A 26 1.02 2.16 1.67
N THR A 27 0.52 1.42 2.64
CA THR A 27 -0.88 0.99 2.67
C THR A 27 -1.58 1.74 3.78
N GLN A 28 -2.89 1.85 3.69
CA GLN A 28 -3.69 2.40 4.77
C GLN A 28 -4.46 1.29 5.45
N ARG A 29 -4.35 1.21 6.77
CA ARG A 29 -5.16 0.32 7.59
C ARG A 29 -6.17 1.14 8.38
N MET A 30 -7.42 0.72 8.35
CA MET A 30 -8.44 1.24 9.24
C MET A 30 -8.38 0.48 10.57
N SER A 31 -8.23 1.20 11.67
CA SER A 31 -8.30 0.65 13.03
C SER A 31 -9.51 1.23 13.77
N PHE A 32 -10.20 0.39 14.52
CA PHE A 32 -11.32 0.80 15.38
C PHE A 32 -10.88 0.63 16.83
N SER A 33 -10.88 1.73 17.58
CA SER A 33 -10.70 1.70 19.03
C SER A 33 -12.05 1.94 19.69
N ALA A 34 -12.35 1.20 20.77
CA ALA A 34 -13.56 1.42 21.56
C ALA A 34 -13.65 2.83 22.16
N CYS A 35 -12.54 3.57 22.18
CA CYS A 35 -12.45 4.91 22.73
C CYS A 35 -12.58 6.03 21.68
N THR A 36 -12.78 5.72 20.39
CA THR A 36 -12.86 6.72 19.32
C THR A 36 -14.17 6.61 18.55
N GLU A 37 -14.86 7.75 18.41
CA GLU A 37 -16.14 7.83 17.69
C GLU A 37 -15.99 7.62 16.17
N PHE A 38 -14.80 7.85 15.65
CA PHE A 38 -14.45 7.70 14.24
C PHE A 38 -13.36 6.65 14.05
N PRO A 39 -13.30 6.01 12.86
CA PRO A 39 -12.21 5.13 12.49
C PRO A 39 -10.88 5.89 12.45
N CYS A 40 -9.83 5.23 12.93
CA CYS A 40 -8.47 5.71 12.77
C CYS A 40 -7.87 5.14 11.48
N PHE A 41 -7.13 5.97 10.75
CA PHE A 41 -6.46 5.58 9.50
C PHE A 41 -4.95 5.63 9.71
N GLU A 42 -4.33 4.45 9.71
CA GLU A 42 -2.93 4.30 10.03
C GLU A 42 -2.14 3.96 8.76
N PRO A 43 -1.21 4.83 8.32
CA PRO A 43 -0.31 4.51 7.24
C PRO A 43 0.68 3.44 7.70
N THR A 44 0.79 2.36 6.93
CA THR A 44 1.72 1.26 7.19
C THR A 44 2.72 1.18 6.04
N PRO A 45 4.03 1.34 6.30
CA PRO A 45 5.07 1.15 5.29
C PRO A 45 5.03 -0.27 4.72
N GLN A 46 5.18 -0.38 3.41
CA GLN A 46 5.23 -1.65 2.70
C GLN A 46 6.38 -1.65 1.71
N ALA A 47 7.02 -2.80 1.58
CA ALA A 47 8.05 -3.07 0.60
C ALA A 47 7.51 -4.17 -0.33
N GLN A 48 7.18 -3.79 -1.56
CA GLN A 48 6.80 -4.76 -2.57
C GLN A 48 8.01 -5.02 -3.46
N THR A 49 8.40 -6.29 -3.53
CA THR A 49 9.30 -6.74 -4.60
C THR A 49 8.63 -6.37 -5.91
N ILE A 50 9.37 -5.73 -6.81
CA ILE A 50 8.88 -5.42 -8.16
C ILE A 50 8.26 -6.70 -8.72
N LEU A 51 6.93 -6.74 -8.86
CA LEU A 51 6.27 -7.83 -9.56
C LEU A 51 6.68 -7.66 -11.03
N HIS A 52 7.74 -8.40 -11.34
CA HIS A 52 8.65 -8.28 -12.47
C HIS A 52 7.98 -8.37 -13.85
N CYS A 53 6.67 -8.61 -13.95
CA CYS A 53 5.95 -8.71 -15.22
C CYS A 53 5.57 -7.34 -15.81
N LEU A 54 4.95 -6.43 -15.05
CA LEU A 54 4.50 -5.13 -15.60
C LEU A 54 5.68 -4.18 -15.89
N LEU A 55 6.64 -4.09 -14.98
CA LEU A 55 7.87 -3.31 -15.17
C LEU A 55 8.73 -3.86 -16.32
N ARG A 56 8.75 -5.19 -16.55
CA ARG A 56 9.42 -5.78 -17.73
C ARG A 56 8.71 -5.40 -19.03
N HIS A 57 7.38 -5.30 -19.06
CA HIS A 57 6.66 -4.89 -20.26
C HIS A 57 6.82 -3.40 -20.59
N LEU A 58 6.99 -2.54 -19.59
CA LEU A 58 7.15 -1.09 -19.79
C LEU A 58 8.60 -0.67 -20.14
N LEU A 59 9.58 -1.53 -19.84
CA LEU A 59 11.00 -1.32 -20.14
C LEU A 59 11.47 -2.10 -21.39
N GLN A 60 10.55 -2.76 -22.10
CA GLN A 60 10.74 -3.35 -23.43
C GLN A 60 10.13 -2.42 -24.49
#